data_AF-A0A957KAV9-F1
#
_entry.id   AF-A0A957KAV9-F1
#
_cell.length_a   1.000
_cell.length_b   1.000
_cell.length_c   1.000
_cell.angle_alpha   90.00
_cell.angle_beta   90.00
_cell.angle_gamma   90.00
#
_symmetry.space_group_name_H-M   'P 1'
#
loop_
_entity.id
_entity.type
_entity.pdbx_description
1 polymer ?
#
loop_
_entity_poly.entity_id
_entity_poly.type
_entity_poly.pdbx_seq_one_letter_code
_entity_poly.pdbx_strand_id
1 'polypeptide(L)'
;MYGIAPLLLVFPLLGFLFNALVGRRFTESSGSVGEKWSGWAGTTMALASFAVAVTLAFSLAANEFHSGVVTMFDWFNIASASTGFTFHIPWAIQVDTL
;
A
#
# COMPACT_ATOMS: atom_id res chain seq x y z
N MET A 1 5.35 -0.61 15.91
CA MET A 1 5.53 0.59 15.06
C MET A 1 4.71 0.40 13.80
N TYR A 2 3.51 1.01 13.70
CA TYR A 2 2.59 0.73 12.59
C TYR A 2 2.74 1.66 11.38
N GLY A 3 3.52 2.73 11.48
CA GLY A 3 3.63 3.77 10.44
C GLY A 3 4.13 3.28 9.07
N ILE A 4 4.69 2.07 8.97
CA ILE A 4 5.08 1.46 7.68
C ILE A 4 3.92 0.77 6.95
N ALA A 5 2.74 0.66 7.57
CA ALA A 5 1.56 0.01 6.99
C ALA A 5 1.18 0.50 5.59
N PRO A 6 1.28 1.79 5.24
CA PRO A 6 1.02 2.26 3.87
C PRO A 6 1.87 1.57 2.80
N LEU A 7 3.09 1.11 3.15
CA LEU A 7 3.98 0.42 2.21
C LEU A 7 3.42 -0.93 1.72
N LEU A 8 2.49 -1.54 2.46
CA LEU A 8 1.75 -2.72 2.01
C LEU A 8 1.03 -2.48 0.68
N LEU A 9 0.49 -1.27 0.50
CA LEU A 9 -0.25 -0.85 -0.69
C LEU A 9 0.67 -0.19 -1.72
N VAL A 10 1.63 0.62 -1.26
CA VAL A 10 2.52 1.37 -2.15
C VAL A 10 3.40 0.44 -2.97
N PHE A 11 4.02 -0.61 -2.40
CA PHE A 11 4.91 -1.46 -3.19
C PHE A 11 4.19 -2.20 -4.32
N PRO A 12 3.09 -2.95 -4.09
CA PRO A 12 2.38 -3.62 -5.18
C PRO A 12 1.85 -2.64 -6.23
N LEU A 13 1.38 -1.46 -5.79
CA LEU A 13 0.95 -0.41 -6.70
C LEU A 13 2.10 0.08 -7.59
N LEU A 14 3.31 0.29 -7.05
CA LEU A 14 4.48 0.66 -7.84
C LEU A 14 4.87 -0.44 -8.83
N GLY A 15 4.83 -1.71 -8.43
CA GLY A 15 5.08 -2.84 -9.32
C GLY A 15 4.06 -2.90 -10.47
N PHE A 16 2.79 -2.70 -10.15
CA PHE A 16 1.72 -2.60 -11.14
C PHE A 16 1.93 -1.42 -12.10
N LEU A 17 2.16 -0.22 -11.58
CA LEU A 17 2.36 0.99 -12.38
C LEU A 17 3.58 0.87 -13.28
N PHE A 18 4.68 0.32 -12.78
CA PHE A 18 5.87 0.04 -13.58
C PHE A 18 5.52 -0.89 -14.75
N ASN A 19 4.85 -2.01 -14.48
CA ASN A 19 4.48 -2.97 -15.51
C ASN A 19 3.48 -2.39 -16.52
N ALA A 20 2.52 -1.59 -16.07
CA ALA A 20 1.51 -0.96 -16.91
C ALA A 20 2.08 0.12 -17.82
N LEU A 21 2.96 0.99 -17.30
CA LEU A 21 3.50 2.15 -18.02
C LEU A 21 4.74 1.82 -18.85
N VAL A 22 5.61 0.96 -18.32
CA VAL A 22 6.95 0.71 -18.84
C VAL A 22 7.04 -0.69 -19.45
N GLY A 23 6.45 -1.69 -18.79
CA GLY A 23 6.52 -3.09 -19.19
C GLY A 23 6.09 -3.33 -20.64
N ARG A 24 4.99 -2.71 -21.08
CA ARG A 24 4.51 -2.90 -22.46
C ARG A 24 5.50 -2.39 -23.51
N ARG A 25 6.01 -1.17 -23.34
CA ARG A 25 6.94 -0.54 -24.31
C ARG A 25 8.30 -1.23 -24.36
N PHE A 26 8.81 -1.68 -23.21
CA PHE A 26 10.11 -2.38 -23.14
C PHE A 26 10.05 -3.81 -23.67
N THR A 27 8.92 -4.50 -23.48
CA THR A 27 8.72 -5.85 -24.05
C THR A 27 8.62 -5.77 -25.58
N GLU A 28 7.97 -4.72 -26.11
CA GLU A 28 7.90 -4.45 -27.55
C GLU A 28 9.29 -4.11 -28.14
N SER A 29 10.15 -3.37 -27.43
CA SER A 29 11.48 -2.97 -27.95
C SER A 29 12.59 -4.01 -27.78
N SER A 30 12.48 -4.87 -26.78
CA SER A 30 13.62 -5.71 -26.33
C SER A 30 13.22 -7.12 -25.89
N GLY A 31 12.05 -7.59 -26.32
CA GLY A 31 11.60 -8.99 -26.24
C GLY A 31 11.85 -9.64 -24.88
N SER A 32 12.78 -10.60 -24.85
CA SER A 32 13.09 -11.40 -23.65
C SER A 32 13.70 -10.60 -22.49
N VAL A 33 14.33 -9.45 -22.76
CA VAL A 33 14.85 -8.57 -21.72
C VAL A 33 13.71 -7.82 -21.05
N GLY A 34 12.78 -7.25 -21.84
CA GLY A 34 11.62 -6.53 -21.32
C GLY A 34 10.71 -7.40 -20.46
N GLU A 35 10.47 -8.64 -20.88
CA GLU A 35 9.68 -9.62 -20.13
C GLU A 35 10.30 -9.93 -18.76
N LYS A 36 11.61 -10.21 -18.72
CA LYS A 36 12.33 -10.47 -17.46
C LYS A 36 12.25 -9.29 -16.51
N TRP A 37 12.50 -8.07 -16.99
CA TRP A 37 12.46 -6.87 -16.15
C TRP A 37 11.07 -6.60 -15.56
N SER A 38 10.01 -6.81 -16.35
CA SER A 38 8.64 -6.66 -15.88
C SER A 38 8.28 -7.70 -14.79
N GLY A 39 8.68 -8.95 -15.00
CA GLY A 39 8.49 -10.02 -14.00
C GLY A 39 9.25 -9.75 -12.70
N TRP A 40 10.52 -9.34 -12.80
CA TRP A 40 11.36 -9.02 -11.64
C TRP A 40 10.84 -7.83 -10.86
N ALA A 41 10.41 -6.76 -11.53
CA ALA A 41 9.87 -5.57 -10.86
C ALA A 41 8.62 -5.91 -10.03
N GLY A 42 7.65 -6.61 -10.62
CA GLY A 42 6.45 -7.04 -9.90
C GLY A 42 6.75 -7.96 -8.72
N THR A 43 7.62 -8.95 -8.93
CA THR A 43 8.01 -9.92 -7.90
C THR A 43 8.72 -9.26 -6.73
N THR A 44 9.67 -8.35 -7.02
CA THR A 44 10.43 -7.62 -6.00
C THR A 44 9.51 -6.74 -5.16
N MET A 45 8.55 -6.06 -5.80
CA MET A 45 7.59 -5.22 -5.10
C MET A 45 6.63 -6.04 -4.22
N ALA A 46 6.20 -7.21 -4.68
CA ALA A 46 5.39 -8.13 -3.87
C ALA A 46 6.19 -8.66 -2.66
N LEU A 47 7.45 -9.04 -2.86
CA LEU A 47 8.36 -9.46 -1.78
C LEU A 47 8.62 -8.35 -0.76
N ALA A 48 8.79 -7.12 -1.21
CA ALA A 48 8.94 -5.97 -0.32
C ALA A 48 7.68 -5.72 0.51
N SER A 49 6.49 -5.82 -0.09
CA SER A 49 5.22 -5.75 0.64
C SER A 49 5.07 -6.88 1.67
N PHE A 50 5.47 -8.10 1.31
CA PHE A 50 5.48 -9.23 2.23
C PHE A 50 6.43 -9.00 3.42
N ALA A 51 7.63 -8.45 3.20
CA ALA A 51 8.55 -8.12 4.29
C ALA A 51 7.96 -7.06 5.24
N VAL A 52 7.22 -6.08 4.71
CA VAL A 52 6.46 -5.12 5.54
C VAL A 52 5.39 -5.83 6.36
N ALA A 53 4.63 -6.75 5.77
CA ALA A 53 3.61 -7.53 6.48
C ALA A 53 4.21 -8.33 7.65
N VAL A 54 5.34 -9.01 7.42
CA VAL A 54 6.07 -9.74 8.48
C VAL A 54 6.54 -8.79 9.59
N THR A 55 7.04 -7.62 9.23
CA THR A 55 7.48 -6.61 10.21
C THR A 55 6.32 -6.07 11.05
N LEU A 56 5.13 -5.90 10.44
CA LEU A 56 3.92 -5.50 11.14
C LEU A 56 3.40 -6.61 12.06
N ALA A 57 3.49 -7.88 11.64
CA ALA A 57 3.14 -9.02 12.48
C ALA A 57 4.01 -9.10 13.75
N PHE A 58 5.34 -8.92 13.61
CA PHE A 58 6.23 -8.81 14.76
C PHE A 58 5.96 -7.56 15.60
N SER A 59 5.59 -6.44 14.97
CA SER A 59 5.17 -5.24 15.69
C SER A 59 3.93 -5.49 16.55
N LEU A 60 2.92 -6.20 16.03
CA LEU A 60 1.74 -6.60 16.81
C LEU A 60 2.14 -7.47 18.00
N ALA A 61 2.92 -8.52 17.76
CA ALA A 61 3.38 -9.41 18.84
C ALA A 61 4.18 -8.65 19.93
N ALA A 62 5.02 -7.70 19.53
CA ALA A 62 5.80 -6.86 20.45
C ALA A 62 4.95 -5.81 21.19
N ASN A 63 3.73 -5.51 20.71
CA ASN A 63 2.78 -4.59 21.34
C ASN A 63 1.58 -5.34 21.93
N GLU A 64 1.77 -6.58 22.40
CA GLU A 64 0.72 -7.40 23.04
C GLU A 64 -0.55 -7.53 22.18
N PHE A 65 -0.38 -7.53 20.86
CA PHE A 65 -1.46 -7.59 19.87
C PHE A 65 -2.45 -6.42 19.92
N HIS A 66 -2.06 -5.27 20.48
CA HIS A 66 -2.86 -4.05 20.42
C HIS A 66 -2.99 -3.57 18.97
N SER A 67 -4.23 -3.40 18.51
CA SER A 67 -4.50 -2.89 17.17
C SER A 67 -4.01 -1.44 17.01
N GLY A 68 -3.63 -1.10 15.77
CA GLY A 68 -3.15 0.23 15.42
C GLY A 68 -3.87 0.79 14.21
N VAL A 69 -4.28 2.05 14.29
CA VAL A 69 -4.86 2.78 13.15
C VAL A 69 -3.85 3.80 12.64
N VAL A 70 -3.48 3.67 11.38
CA VAL A 70 -2.61 4.62 10.67
C VAL A 70 -3.48 5.46 9.75
N THR A 71 -3.81 6.67 10.20
CA THR A 71 -4.53 7.65 9.38
C THR A 71 -3.56 8.29 8.40
N MET A 72 -3.90 8.33 7.12
CA MET A 72 -3.05 8.94 6.10
C MET A 72 -3.51 10.35 5.73
N PHE A 73 -4.78 10.50 5.37
CA PHE A 73 -5.39 11.77 4.97
C PHE A 73 -6.91 11.66 5.04
N ASP A 74 -7.61 12.80 4.98
CA ASP A 74 -9.07 12.85 4.94
C ASP A 74 -9.59 12.54 3.53
N TRP A 75 -10.36 11.47 3.39
CA TRP A 75 -10.94 11.12 2.09
C TRP A 75 -12.16 11.98 1.77
N PHE A 76 -13.08 12.09 2.74
CA PHE A 76 -14.22 12.99 2.67
C PHE A 76 -14.31 13.79 3.95
N ASN A 77 -14.45 15.10 3.81
CA ASN A 77 -14.72 16.00 4.93
C ASN A 77 -15.73 17.05 4.48
N ILE A 78 -16.99 16.81 4.81
CA ILE A 78 -18.13 17.67 4.42
C ILE A 78 -18.75 18.19 5.71
N ALA A 79 -18.63 19.50 5.92
CA ALA A 79 -19.25 20.20 7.03
C ALA A 79 -20.22 21.27 6.50
N SER A 80 -21.43 21.31 7.05
CA SER A 80 -22.46 22.28 6.72
C SER A 80 -22.89 23.04 7.98
N ALA A 81 -22.47 24.30 8.07
CA ALA A 81 -22.78 25.16 9.21
C ALA A 81 -24.28 25.49 9.34
N SER A 82 -25.02 25.50 8.22
CA SER A 82 -26.45 25.80 8.21
C SER A 82 -27.34 24.65 8.67
N THR A 83 -26.87 23.40 8.55
CA THR A 83 -27.63 22.20 8.96
C THR A 83 -27.04 21.50 10.17
N GLY A 84 -25.86 21.93 10.66
CA GLY A 84 -25.12 21.27 11.72
C GLY A 84 -24.56 19.89 11.33
N PHE A 85 -24.61 19.54 10.05
CA PHE A 85 -24.17 18.25 9.54
C PHE A 85 -22.66 18.21 9.37
N THR A 86 -22.02 17.17 9.90
CA THR A 86 -20.60 16.87 9.70
C THR A 86 -20.44 15.42 9.28
N PHE A 87 -19.85 15.21 8.11
CA PHE A 87 -19.51 13.90 7.57
C PHE A 87 -18.03 13.84 7.27
N HIS A 88 -17.34 12.97 8.00
CA HIS A 88 -15.90 12.84 7.94
C HIS A 88 -15.53 11.36 7.78
N ILE A 89 -14.85 11.04 6.67
CA ILE A 89 -14.30 9.72 6.40
C ILE A 89 -12.78 9.89 6.22
N PRO A 90 -11.97 9.48 7.19
CA PRO A 90 -10.53 9.41 7.01
C PRO A 90 -10.17 8.18 6.16
N TRP A 91 -9.14 8.32 5.34
CA TRP A 91 -8.46 7.17 4.76
C TRP A 91 -7.42 6.67 5.75
N ALA A 92 -7.69 5.51 6.34
CA ALA A 92 -6.84 4.93 7.37
C ALA A 92 -6.67 3.42 7.16
N ILE A 93 -5.53 2.90 7.60
CA ILE A 93 -5.23 1.47 7.61
C ILE A 93 -5.30 1.00 9.06
N GLN A 94 -6.18 0.05 9.33
CA GLN A 94 -6.20 -0.69 10.58
C GLN A 94 -5.25 -1.90 10.46
N VAL A 95 -4.34 -2.02 11.41
CA VAL A 95 -3.44 -3.15 11.58
C VAL A 95 -3.89 -3.88 12.84
N ASP A 96 -4.47 -5.05 12.67
CA ASP A 96 -4.86 -5.94 13.74
C ASP A 96 -4.59 -7.41 13.31
N THR A 97 -5.18 -8.36 14.03
CA THR A 97 -4.98 -9.79 13.79
C THR A 97 -5.98 -10.41 12.81
N LEU A 98 -6.94 -9.65 12.23
CA LEU A 98 -8.07 -10.19 11.46
C LEU A 98 -8.30 -9.49 10.11
#